data_AF-A0A257QBY1-F1
#
_entry.id   AF-A0A257QBY1-F1
#
_cell.length_a   1.000
_cell.length_b   1.000
_cell.length_c   1.000
_cell.angle_alpha   90.00
_cell.angle_beta   90.00
_cell.angle_gamma   90.00
#
_symmetry.space_group_name_H-M   'P 1'
#
loop_
_entity.id
_entity.type
_entity.pdbx_description
1 polymer ?
#
loop_
_entity_poly.entity_id
_entity_poly.type
_entity_poly.pdbx_seq_one_letter_code
_entity_poly.pdbx_strand_id
1 'polypeptide(L)'
;MNELSPLTVPVTAGCSDAPVLRERGQREVFCGLTGIVWLHRRIQDAFFLVVGSRTCAHLLQSAAGVMIFAEPRFATAIIDERDLAGLADANDELDRVVSKLIERRPEIKLLFLVGSCPSEVIKLDLSRAARRL
;
A
#
# COMPACT_ATOMS: atom_id res chain seq x y z
N MET A 1 41.17 6.33 53.00
CA MET A 1 40.74 7.50 52.22
C MET A 1 40.95 7.18 50.75
N ASN A 2 39.87 6.85 50.05
CA ASN A 2 39.76 7.05 48.61
C ASN A 2 38.26 7.15 48.33
N GLU A 3 37.74 8.38 48.31
CA GLU A 3 36.40 8.64 47.84
C GLU A 3 36.38 8.47 46.32
N LEU A 4 35.78 7.38 45.85
CA LEU A 4 35.42 7.22 44.46
C LEU A 4 34.26 8.18 44.18
N SER A 5 34.59 9.34 43.60
CA SER A 5 33.62 10.29 43.09
C SER A 5 32.70 9.61 42.07
N PRO A 6 31.36 9.68 42.20
CA PRO A 6 30.47 9.14 41.20
C PRO A 6 30.66 9.93 39.89
N LEU A 7 30.99 9.23 38.81
CA LEU A 7 30.99 9.78 37.46
C LEU A 7 29.53 10.06 37.07
N THR A 8 29.03 11.25 37.38
CA THR A 8 27.78 11.75 36.78
C THR A 8 28.00 11.96 35.29
N VAL A 9 27.61 10.95 34.49
CA VAL A 9 27.46 11.10 33.04
C VAL A 9 26.31 12.08 32.82
N PRO A 10 26.54 13.24 32.19
CA PRO A 10 25.45 14.16 31.88
C PRO A 10 24.47 13.42 30.97
N VAL A 11 23.22 13.28 31.41
CA VAL A 11 22.14 12.76 30.58
C VAL A 11 21.92 13.79 29.46
N THR A 12 22.52 13.55 28.30
CA THR A 12 22.33 14.38 27.12
C THR A 12 20.87 14.29 26.70
N ALA A 13 20.15 15.40 26.87
CA ALA A 13 18.70 15.49 26.72
C ALA A 13 18.29 15.39 25.24
N GLY A 14 17.86 14.20 24.81
CA GLY A 14 17.14 13.99 23.55
C GLY A 14 17.89 14.40 22.27
N CYS A 15 17.20 14.28 21.14
CA CYS A 15 17.73 14.68 19.83
C CYS A 15 17.03 15.94 19.28
N SER A 16 16.46 16.77 20.15
CA SER A 16 15.64 17.93 19.76
C SER A 16 16.39 18.92 18.87
N ASP A 17 17.67 19.17 19.18
CA ASP A 17 18.53 20.11 18.44
C ASP A 17 19.53 19.38 17.53
N ALA A 18 19.43 18.06 17.39
CA ALA A 18 20.32 17.29 16.54
C ALA A 18 20.03 17.58 15.06
N PRO A 19 21.04 17.95 14.24
CA PRO A 19 20.81 18.27 12.84
C PRO A 19 20.43 17.01 12.05
N VAL A 20 19.28 17.03 11.36
CA VAL A 20 18.83 15.93 10.49
C VAL A 20 19.45 16.06 9.11
N LEU A 21 20.31 15.11 8.75
CA LEU A 21 20.85 15.00 7.40
C LEU A 21 19.77 14.49 6.43
N ARG A 22 19.59 15.18 5.30
CA ARG A 22 18.61 14.83 4.27
C ARG A 22 19.31 14.37 3.01
N GLU A 23 19.27 13.06 2.75
CA GLU A 23 19.94 12.44 1.61
C GLU A 23 18.98 12.07 0.48
N ARG A 24 19.47 12.02 -0.76
CA ARG A 24 18.76 11.54 -1.96
C ARG A 24 19.70 10.59 -2.73
N GLY A 25 19.14 9.62 -3.45
CA GLY A 25 19.92 8.63 -4.18
C GLY A 25 19.22 7.28 -4.23
N GLN A 26 20.00 6.21 -4.39
CA GLN A 26 19.52 4.83 -4.36
C GLN A 26 18.88 4.50 -3.01
N ARG A 27 17.73 3.81 -3.05
CA ARG A 27 16.98 3.39 -1.87
C ARG A 27 16.62 1.92 -1.98
N GLU A 28 16.84 1.18 -0.92
CA GLU A 28 16.39 -0.21 -0.77
C GLU A 28 15.25 -0.24 0.25
N VAL A 29 14.05 0.12 -0.22
CA VAL A 29 12.86 0.28 0.61
C VAL A 29 11.64 -0.31 -0.08
N PHE A 30 10.67 -0.77 0.70
CA PHE A 30 9.36 -1.12 0.18
C PHE A 30 8.51 0.13 -0.09
N CYS A 31 7.60 0.03 -1.05
CA CYS A 31 6.54 1.02 -1.20
C CYS A 31 5.39 0.76 -0.21
N GLY A 32 4.48 1.73 -0.09
CA GLY A 32 3.36 1.70 0.85
C GLY A 32 2.39 0.52 0.68
N LEU A 33 2.38 -0.16 -0.48
CA LEU A 33 1.52 -1.33 -0.71
C LEU A 33 1.79 -2.46 0.29
N THR A 34 3.03 -2.59 0.77
CA THR A 34 3.37 -3.61 1.77
C THR A 34 2.60 -3.46 3.09
N GLY A 35 2.13 -2.25 3.41
CA GLY A 35 1.27 -1.99 4.57
C GLY A 35 -0.06 -2.76 4.52
N ILE A 36 -0.55 -3.10 3.33
CA ILE A 36 -1.78 -3.87 3.14
C ILE A 36 -1.70 -5.24 3.85
N VAL A 37 -0.53 -5.90 3.82
CA VAL A 37 -0.31 -7.23 4.40
C VAL A 37 -0.67 -7.28 5.90
N TRP A 38 -0.44 -6.18 6.62
CA TRP A 38 -0.84 -6.06 8.01
C TRP A 38 -2.26 -5.47 8.15
N LEU A 39 -2.57 -4.40 7.41
CA LEU A 39 -3.84 -3.68 7.52
C LEU A 39 -5.05 -4.56 7.24
N HIS A 40 -4.96 -5.46 6.26
CA HIS A 40 -6.06 -6.36 5.94
C HIS A 40 -6.40 -7.29 7.12
N ARG A 41 -5.45 -7.57 8.02
CA ARG A 41 -5.69 -8.33 9.26
C ARG A 41 -6.18 -7.45 10.42
N ARG A 42 -5.92 -6.15 10.40
CA ARG A 42 -6.37 -5.24 11.46
C ARG A 42 -7.81 -4.80 11.24
N ILE A 43 -8.20 -4.55 9.99
CA ILE A 43 -9.52 -4.08 9.58
C ILE A 43 -10.25 -5.23 8.91
N GLN A 44 -11.03 -5.99 9.68
CA GLN A 44 -11.59 -7.28 9.25
C GLN A 44 -12.64 -7.16 8.14
N ASP A 45 -13.42 -6.07 8.14
CA ASP A 45 -14.52 -5.87 7.20
C ASP A 45 -14.08 -5.11 5.92
N ALA A 46 -12.77 -4.90 5.74
CA ALA A 46 -12.21 -4.17 4.62
C ALA A 46 -11.57 -5.07 3.57
N PHE A 47 -11.67 -4.64 2.32
CA PHE A 47 -10.95 -5.21 1.18
C PHE A 47 -10.05 -4.16 0.53
N PHE A 48 -8.84 -4.54 0.16
CA PHE A 48 -7.85 -3.65 -0.46
C PHE A 48 -7.65 -4.04 -1.93
N LEU A 49 -8.19 -3.24 -2.85
CA LEU A 49 -8.01 -3.43 -4.29
C LEU A 49 -6.95 -2.46 -4.81
N VAL A 50 -5.75 -2.98 -5.07
CA VAL A 50 -4.68 -2.20 -5.70
C VAL A 50 -4.98 -2.06 -7.19
N VAL A 51 -4.92 -0.85 -7.74
CA VAL A 51 -4.99 -0.61 -9.19
C VAL A 51 -3.57 -0.38 -9.69
N GLY A 52 -3.00 -1.33 -10.42
CA GLY A 52 -1.57 -1.32 -10.73
C GLY A 52 -1.12 -2.35 -11.75
N SER A 53 0.16 -2.74 -11.70
CA SER A 53 0.74 -3.71 -12.65
C SER A 53 0.96 -5.08 -12.01
N ARG A 54 1.43 -6.05 -12.83
CA ARG A 54 1.94 -7.33 -12.34
C ARG A 54 3.02 -7.16 -11.26
N THR A 55 3.85 -6.11 -11.33
CA THR A 55 4.87 -5.82 -10.31
C THR A 55 4.26 -5.57 -8.94
N CYS A 56 3.11 -4.87 -8.87
CA CYS A 56 2.38 -4.64 -7.62
C CYS A 56 1.83 -5.96 -7.04
N ALA A 57 1.26 -6.81 -7.90
CA ALA A 57 0.75 -8.12 -7.52
C ALA A 57 1.87 -9.03 -6.99
N HIS A 58 3.00 -9.09 -7.70
CA HIS A 58 4.17 -9.85 -7.27
C HIS A 58 4.73 -9.36 -5.94
N LEU A 59 4.84 -8.04 -5.74
CA LEU A 59 5.27 -7.46 -4.46
C LEU A 59 4.37 -7.93 -3.31
N LEU A 60 3.05 -7.82 -3.47
CA LEU A 60 2.10 -8.23 -2.43
C LEU A 60 2.15 -9.73 -2.15
N GLN A 61 2.25 -10.55 -3.20
CA GLN A 61 2.39 -11.99 -3.07
C GLN A 61 3.68 -12.36 -2.31
N SER A 62 4.81 -11.75 -2.66
CA SER A 62 6.09 -11.98 -1.98
C SER A 62 6.07 -11.49 -0.53
N ALA A 63 5.45 -10.33 -0.25
CA ALA A 63 5.37 -9.76 1.08
C ALA A 63 4.39 -10.53 2.00
N ALA A 64 3.29 -11.05 1.47
CA ALA A 64 2.33 -11.84 2.23
C ALA A 64 2.87 -13.23 2.60
N GLY A 65 3.80 -13.77 1.81
CA GLY A 65 4.35 -15.10 2.01
C GLY A 65 3.24 -16.15 2.06
N VAL A 66 3.23 -16.99 3.10
CA VAL A 66 2.22 -18.06 3.27
C VAL A 66 0.78 -17.53 3.42
N MET A 67 0.61 -16.27 3.82
CA MET A 67 -0.72 -15.67 4.00
C MET A 67 -1.48 -15.54 2.68
N ILE A 68 -0.81 -15.61 1.53
CA ILE A 68 -1.48 -15.56 0.22
C ILE A 68 -2.48 -16.71 0.02
N PHE A 69 -2.26 -17.84 0.71
CA PHE A 69 -3.13 -19.01 0.64
C PHE A 69 -4.27 -18.98 1.67
N ALA A 70 -4.32 -17.98 2.55
CA ALA A 70 -5.32 -17.85 3.62
C ALA A 70 -6.49 -16.94 3.21
N GLU A 71 -6.87 -16.96 1.93
CA GLU A 71 -7.93 -16.13 1.34
C GLU A 71 -7.85 -14.64 1.74
N PRO A 72 -6.71 -13.97 1.50
CA PRO A 72 -6.51 -12.61 1.95
C PRO A 72 -7.55 -11.64 1.37
N ARG A 73 -7.87 -10.59 2.13
CA ARG A 73 -8.79 -9.52 1.74
C ARG A 73 -8.07 -8.42 0.96
N PHE A 74 -7.27 -8.81 -0.02
CA PHE A 74 -6.65 -7.88 -0.95
C PHE A 74 -6.48 -8.52 -2.33
N ALA A 75 -6.46 -7.70 -3.37
CA ALA A 75 -6.18 -8.11 -4.74
C ALA A 75 -5.53 -6.98 -5.52
N THR A 76 -5.06 -7.27 -6.74
CA THR A 76 -4.58 -6.27 -7.69
C THR A 76 -5.39 -6.34 -8.97
N ALA A 77 -6.05 -5.25 -9.32
CA ALA A 77 -6.57 -4.98 -10.66
C ALA A 77 -5.37 -4.60 -11.55
N ILE A 78 -4.94 -5.55 -12.38
CA ILE A 78 -3.79 -5.37 -13.27
C ILE A 78 -4.24 -4.58 -14.49
N ILE A 79 -3.61 -3.43 -14.71
CA ILE A 79 -3.76 -2.59 -15.91
C ILE A 79 -3.02 -3.28 -17.06
N ASP A 80 -3.72 -3.53 -18.16
CA ASP A 80 -3.17 -4.13 -19.38
C ASP A 80 -2.89 -3.07 -20.46
N GLU A 81 -2.19 -3.47 -21.53
CA GLU A 81 -1.80 -2.57 -22.63
C GLU A 81 -2.99 -1.86 -23.30
N ARG A 82 -4.18 -2.49 -23.28
CA ARG A 82 -5.41 -1.89 -23.83
C ARG A 82 -5.84 -0.65 -23.06
N ASP A 83 -5.68 -0.67 -21.74
CA ASP A 83 -6.01 0.44 -20.86
C ASP A 83 -5.03 1.61 -21.07
N LEU A 84 -3.76 1.29 -21.34
CA LEU A 84 -2.71 2.27 -21.61
C LEU A 84 -2.86 2.93 -22.99
N ALA A 85 -3.40 2.20 -23.96
CA ALA A 85 -3.63 2.70 -25.32
C ALA A 85 -4.93 3.53 -25.46
N GLY A 86 -5.72 3.68 -24.38
CA GLY A 86 -7.04 4.32 -24.42
C GLY A 86 -8.06 3.57 -25.28
N LEU A 87 -7.78 2.29 -25.59
CA LEU A 87 -8.65 1.41 -26.38
C LEU A 87 -9.80 0.85 -25.52
N ALA A 88 -9.66 0.89 -24.20
CA ALA A 88 -10.71 0.67 -23.21
C ALA A 88 -10.70 1.84 -22.21
N ASP A 89 -11.88 2.27 -21.77
CA ASP A 89 -11.95 3.26 -20.69
C ASP A 89 -11.57 2.57 -19.37
N ALA A 90 -10.48 3.03 -18.76
CA ALA A 90 -9.96 2.48 -17.51
C ALA A 90 -11.00 2.58 -16.35
N ASN A 91 -11.95 3.52 -16.40
CA ASN A 91 -13.04 3.59 -15.44
C ASN A 91 -14.06 2.48 -15.65
N ASP A 92 -14.46 2.22 -16.90
CA ASP A 92 -15.43 1.16 -17.19
C ASP A 92 -14.87 -0.21 -16.80
N GLU A 93 -13.58 -0.45 -17.07
CA GLU A 93 -12.90 -1.67 -16.67
C GLU A 93 -12.76 -1.77 -15.14
N LEU A 94 -12.43 -0.66 -14.45
CA LEU A 94 -12.40 -0.62 -12.99
C LEU A 94 -13.77 -0.93 -12.39
N ASP A 95 -14.84 -0.31 -12.91
CA ASP A 95 -16.20 -0.50 -12.43
C ASP A 95 -16.66 -1.96 -12.65
N ARG A 96 -16.29 -2.56 -13.78
CA ARG A 96 -16.52 -3.98 -14.07
C ARG A 96 -15.79 -4.89 -13.08
N VAL A 97 -14.53 -4.61 -12.79
CA VAL A 97 -13.72 -5.41 -11.84
C VAL A 97 -14.26 -5.27 -10.42
N VAL A 98 -14.62 -4.06 -9.99
CA VAL A 98 -15.20 -3.82 -8.66
C VAL A 98 -16.55 -4.50 -8.54
N SER A 99 -17.43 -4.38 -9.53
CA SER A 99 -18.74 -5.06 -9.51
C SER A 99 -18.59 -6.56 -9.37
N LYS A 100 -17.71 -7.18 -10.17
CA LYS A 100 -17.40 -8.62 -10.09
C LYS A 100 -16.79 -9.03 -8.74
N LEU A 101 -16.00 -8.15 -8.11
CA LEU A 101 -15.43 -8.39 -6.78
C LEU A 101 -16.54 -8.42 -5.72
N ILE A 102 -17.42 -7.42 -5.71
CA ILE A 102 -18.50 -7.30 -4.72
C ILE A 102 -19.53 -8.42 -4.90
N GLU A 103 -19.87 -8.79 -6.14
CA GLU A 103 -20.75 -9.94 -6.42
C GLU A 103 -20.20 -11.25 -5.83
N ARG A 104 -18.87 -11.43 -5.88
CA ARG A 104 -18.20 -12.63 -5.35
C ARG A 104 -17.98 -12.60 -3.84
N ARG A 105 -17.84 -11.40 -3.27
CA ARG A 105 -17.58 -11.18 -1.85
C ARG A 105 -18.56 -10.16 -1.27
N PRO A 106 -19.85 -10.52 -1.13
CA PRO A 106 -20.88 -9.61 -0.64
C PRO A 106 -20.68 -9.20 0.82
N GLU A 107 -19.77 -9.85 1.56
CA GLU A 107 -19.41 -9.53 2.95
C GLU A 107 -18.52 -8.27 3.09
N ILE A 108 -17.95 -7.75 2.01
CA ILE A 108 -17.10 -6.56 2.03
C ILE A 108 -17.93 -5.33 2.41
N LYS A 109 -17.59 -4.66 3.51
CA LYS A 109 -18.25 -3.41 3.95
C LYS A 109 -17.48 -2.15 3.61
N LEU A 110 -16.17 -2.29 3.39
CA LEU A 110 -15.28 -1.19 3.09
C LEU A 110 -14.30 -1.60 1.99
N LEU A 111 -14.37 -0.94 0.84
CA LEU A 111 -13.44 -1.16 -0.26
C LEU A 111 -12.43 -0.01 -0.35
N PHE A 112 -11.15 -0.33 -0.23
CA PHE A 112 -10.07 0.60 -0.50
C PHE A 112 -9.60 0.44 -1.95
N LEU A 113 -9.75 1.48 -2.76
CA LEU A 113 -9.05 1.60 -4.03
C LEU A 113 -7.65 2.16 -3.76
N VAL A 114 -6.63 1.33 -3.91
CA VAL A 114 -5.25 1.69 -3.57
C VAL A 114 -4.45 2.03 -4.83
N GLY A 115 -4.00 3.27 -4.93
CA GLY A 115 -3.13 3.72 -6.01
C GLY A 115 -1.75 3.08 -5.98
N SER A 116 -1.13 2.97 -7.16
CA SER A 116 0.22 2.46 -7.36
C SER A 116 0.96 3.30 -8.39
N CYS A 117 2.27 3.08 -8.58
CA CYS A 117 3.05 3.88 -9.53
C CYS A 117 2.41 3.90 -10.95
N PRO A 118 1.96 2.77 -11.52
CA PRO A 118 1.24 2.78 -12.80
C PRO A 118 -0.03 3.65 -12.83
N SER A 119 -0.93 3.51 -11.85
CA SER A 119 -2.19 4.27 -11.84
C SER A 119 -1.95 5.78 -11.69
N GLU A 120 -0.94 6.16 -10.91
CA GLU A 120 -0.56 7.56 -10.68
C GLU A 120 0.11 8.21 -11.90
N VAL A 121 0.86 7.43 -12.67
CA VAL A 121 1.52 7.91 -13.91
C VAL A 121 0.48 8.17 -15.00
N ILE A 122 -0.50 7.28 -15.16
CA ILE A 122 -1.58 7.45 -16.15
C ILE A 122 -2.68 8.41 -15.69
N LYS A 123 -2.56 8.98 -14.49
CA LYS A 123 -3.52 9.93 -13.91
C LYS A 123 -4.94 9.37 -13.78
N LEU A 124 -5.06 8.10 -13.42
CA LEU A 124 -6.35 7.49 -13.10
C LEU A 124 -6.88 8.10 -11.79
N ASP A 125 -7.99 8.85 -11.87
CA ASP A 125 -8.59 9.51 -10.70
C ASP A 125 -9.37 8.52 -9.83
N LEU A 126 -8.64 7.80 -8.98
CA LEU A 126 -9.21 6.85 -8.03
C LEU A 126 -10.11 7.52 -6.98
N SER A 127 -9.92 8.81 -6.69
CA SER A 127 -10.77 9.55 -5.75
C SER A 127 -12.16 9.83 -6.32
N ARG A 128 -12.23 10.08 -7.64
CA ARG A 128 -13.51 10.16 -8.36
C ARG A 128 -14.15 8.78 -8.52
N ALA A 129 -13.37 7.76 -8.87
CA ALA A 129 -13.88 6.39 -8.96
C ALA A 129 -14.50 5.91 -7.64
N ALA A 130 -13.81 6.12 -6.51
CA ALA A 130 -14.30 5.74 -5.18
C ALA A 130 -15.58 6.46 -4.74
N ARG A 131 -15.91 7.62 -5.31
CA ARG A 131 -17.18 8.33 -5.03
C ARG A 131 -18.31 7.91 -5.96
N ARG A 132 -17.97 7.38 -7.13
CA ARG A 132 -18.93 6.89 -8.13
C ARG A 132 -19.45 5.50 -7.76
N LEU A 133 -18.55 4.64 -7.28
CA LEU A 133 -18.80 3.29 -6.78
C LEU A 133 -19.44 3.31 -5.39
#